data_AF-A0A1F2U7X2-F1
#
_entry.id   AF-A0A1F2U7X2-F1
#
_cell.length_a   1.000
_cell.length_b   1.000
_cell.length_c   1.000
_cell.angle_alpha   90.00
_cell.angle_beta   90.00
_cell.angle_gamma   90.00
#
_symmetry.space_group_name_H-M   'P 1'
#
loop_
_entity.id
_entity.type
_entity.pdbx_description
1 polymer ?
#
loop_
_entity_poly.entity_id
_entity_poly.type
_entity_poly.pdbx_seq_one_letter_code
_entity_poly.pdbx_strand_id
1 'polypeptide(L)'
;MTFAVAALLALSATTHAHEAEHTAVSFTFSRDGTFDVRVANDPNWLLLRLESFLAMESGSTTARAAGRPNGRDRDARLRALAAVFIDRIVIWVDGREVRPESAEYVPPAPQGAADGQQPLAAYRLRGRVPAGASTLRWYYGMVADAYPLSVARADGRIDKEWIVTGDAWSRTLDLAGQFAAPSPWAVAREYATLGYVSVLPRGAGFVLFVLGLLLLRLERAPIVRQVAAFTVAHSAALWVVALGGVTAPAWAVGSAIALSVAYVAIENLATRTVKPWRVALVAVFGLAHGAALGNAFAAVPAPLARWTTALTAFNVGVEIAELTVLALASLGALMLHGMAAGRTSSIGSG
;
A
#
# COMPACT_ATOMS: atom_id res chain seq x y z
N MET A 1 21.41 -26.53 -54.34
CA MET A 1 20.27 -25.89 -53.63
C MET A 1 19.49 -26.84 -52.72
N THR A 2 19.85 -28.12 -52.61
CA THR A 2 19.08 -29.11 -51.81
C THR A 2 19.57 -29.29 -50.36
N PHE A 3 20.82 -28.93 -50.07
CA PHE A 3 21.39 -29.04 -48.71
C PHE A 3 21.02 -27.89 -47.77
N ALA A 4 20.74 -26.69 -48.30
CA ALA A 4 20.40 -25.52 -47.49
C ALA A 4 18.98 -25.58 -46.90
N VAL A 5 18.05 -26.27 -47.56
CA VAL A 5 16.65 -26.41 -47.11
C VAL A 5 16.53 -27.44 -45.98
N ALA A 6 17.34 -28.51 -46.00
CA ALA A 6 17.38 -29.50 -44.92
C ALA A 6 17.96 -28.92 -43.61
N ALA A 7 18.95 -28.03 -43.71
CA ALA A 7 19.53 -27.35 -42.55
C ALA A 7 18.54 -26.36 -41.90
N LEU A 8 17.73 -25.64 -42.69
CA LEU A 8 16.70 -24.73 -42.14
C LEU A 8 15.52 -25.49 -41.48
N LEU A 9 15.19 -26.69 -41.96
CA LEU A 9 14.18 -27.54 -41.30
C LEU A 9 14.72 -28.21 -40.02
N ALA A 10 16.03 -28.48 -39.93
CA ALA A 10 16.67 -28.98 -38.72
C ALA A 10 16.87 -27.90 -37.63
N LEU A 11 17.05 -26.64 -38.01
CA LEU A 11 17.10 -25.51 -37.06
C LEU A 11 15.72 -25.10 -36.50
N SER A 12 14.63 -25.61 -37.08
CA SER A 12 13.27 -25.39 -36.56
C SER A 12 12.89 -26.35 -35.42
N ALA A 13 13.72 -27.36 -35.16
CA ALA A 13 13.45 -28.41 -34.17
C ALA A 13 14.05 -28.14 -32.78
N THR A 14 14.68 -26.98 -32.56
CA THR A 14 15.39 -26.66 -31.29
C THR A 14 14.81 -25.50 -30.50
N THR A 15 13.68 -24.91 -30.91
CA THR A 15 13.09 -23.76 -30.21
C THR A 15 11.97 -24.11 -29.23
N HIS A 16 11.54 -25.38 -29.12
CA HIS A 16 10.53 -25.81 -28.14
C HIS A 16 11.08 -26.42 -26.85
N ALA A 17 12.41 -26.51 -26.67
CA ALA A 17 13.02 -27.18 -25.53
C ALA A 17 13.23 -26.27 -24.29
N HIS A 18 13.14 -24.94 -24.43
CA HIS A 18 13.46 -23.98 -23.36
C HIS A 18 12.25 -23.16 -22.85
N GLU A 19 11.02 -23.52 -23.21
CA GLU A 19 9.81 -22.73 -22.89
C GLU A 19 9.03 -23.21 -21.64
N ALA A 20 9.53 -24.20 -20.89
CA ALA A 20 8.68 -25.04 -20.04
C ALA A 20 8.81 -24.85 -18.51
N GLU A 21 9.70 -23.99 -18.01
CA GLU A 21 10.09 -23.97 -16.59
C GLU A 21 9.79 -22.64 -15.91
N HIS A 22 8.51 -22.26 -15.87
CA HIS A 22 8.08 -21.06 -15.14
C HIS A 22 7.94 -21.34 -13.64
N THR A 23 8.92 -20.91 -12.87
CA THR A 23 8.83 -20.84 -11.41
C THR A 23 8.49 -19.42 -10.96
N ALA A 24 7.63 -19.28 -9.95
CA ALA A 24 7.42 -18.01 -9.25
C ALA A 24 7.12 -18.27 -7.78
N VAL A 25 7.76 -17.50 -6.88
CA VAL A 25 7.57 -17.65 -5.44
C VAL A 25 7.02 -16.36 -4.85
N SER A 26 5.91 -16.47 -4.12
CA SER A 26 5.36 -15.36 -3.33
C SER A 26 5.22 -15.75 -1.87
N PHE A 27 5.89 -15.00 -1.00
CA PHE A 27 5.87 -15.12 0.44
C PHE A 27 4.98 -14.00 1.01
N THR A 28 4.08 -14.32 1.91
CA THR A 28 3.22 -13.35 2.60
C THR A 28 3.33 -13.53 4.10
N PHE A 29 3.61 -12.45 4.82
CA PHE A 29 3.69 -12.42 6.27
C PHE A 29 2.47 -11.73 6.88
N SER A 30 1.94 -12.34 7.93
CA SER A 30 0.97 -11.74 8.83
C SER A 30 1.67 -11.14 10.05
N ARG A 31 1.00 -10.22 10.75
CA ARG A 31 1.56 -9.56 11.94
C ARG A 31 1.76 -10.50 13.14
N ASP A 32 1.04 -11.61 13.19
CA ASP A 32 1.18 -12.63 14.24
C ASP A 32 2.37 -13.58 14.02
N GLY A 33 3.20 -13.33 13.01
CA GLY A 33 4.32 -14.18 12.64
C GLY A 33 3.92 -15.38 11.77
N THR A 34 2.65 -15.55 11.43
CA THR A 34 2.27 -16.56 10.42
C THR A 34 2.77 -16.17 9.05
N PHE A 35 3.15 -17.17 8.26
CA PHE A 35 3.51 -16.97 6.86
C PHE A 35 2.78 -17.93 5.95
N ASP A 36 2.60 -17.48 4.71
CA ASP A 36 2.05 -18.23 3.60
C ASP A 36 2.97 -18.09 2.38
N VAL A 37 3.49 -19.21 1.89
CA VAL A 37 4.36 -19.25 0.71
C VAL A 37 3.65 -19.96 -0.41
N ARG A 38 3.50 -19.32 -1.55
CA ARG A 38 3.04 -19.95 -2.79
C ARG A 38 4.23 -20.14 -3.71
N VAL A 39 4.56 -21.40 -4.00
CA VAL A 39 5.60 -21.78 -4.98
C VAL A 39 4.90 -22.31 -6.21
N ALA A 40 4.80 -21.47 -7.25
CA ALA A 40 4.13 -21.79 -8.50
C ALA A 40 5.11 -22.37 -9.52
N ASN A 41 4.73 -23.45 -10.20
CA ASN A 41 5.53 -24.14 -11.22
C ASN A 41 4.63 -24.65 -12.36
N ASP A 42 5.21 -24.96 -13.53
CA ASP A 42 4.53 -25.83 -14.50
C ASP A 42 4.26 -27.20 -13.85
N PRO A 43 3.00 -27.68 -13.85
CA PRO A 43 2.64 -28.90 -13.15
C PRO A 43 3.23 -30.18 -13.76
N ASN A 44 3.54 -30.21 -15.05
CA ASN A 44 4.07 -31.42 -15.71
C ASN A 44 5.56 -31.55 -15.42
N TRP A 45 6.29 -30.45 -15.53
CA TRP A 45 7.68 -30.36 -15.11
C TRP A 45 7.83 -30.69 -13.63
N LEU A 46 6.97 -30.11 -12.77
CA LEU A 46 7.01 -30.35 -11.34
C LEU A 46 6.80 -31.82 -10.99
N LEU A 47 5.84 -32.48 -11.65
CA LEU A 47 5.60 -33.92 -11.44
C LEU A 47 6.82 -34.74 -11.83
N LEU A 48 7.40 -34.48 -13.01
CA LEU A 48 8.60 -35.17 -13.49
C LEU A 48 9.77 -35.05 -12.48
N ARG A 49 10.01 -33.85 -11.95
CA ARG A 49 11.08 -33.60 -10.98
C ARG A 49 10.82 -34.30 -9.65
N LEU A 50 9.62 -34.18 -9.09
CA LEU A 50 9.32 -34.81 -7.79
C LEU A 50 9.39 -36.34 -7.85
N GLU A 51 8.96 -36.94 -8.96
CA GLU A 51 9.06 -38.39 -9.15
C GLU A 51 10.50 -38.86 -9.35
N SER A 52 11.35 -38.05 -10.01
CA SER A 52 12.78 -38.36 -10.08
C SER A 52 13.43 -38.38 -8.69
N PHE A 53 13.06 -37.45 -7.80
CA PHE A 53 13.58 -37.44 -6.43
C PHE A 53 13.11 -38.67 -5.65
N LEU A 54 11.81 -38.99 -5.73
CA LEU A 54 11.26 -40.16 -5.06
C LEU A 54 11.90 -41.47 -5.57
N ALA A 55 12.15 -41.58 -6.87
CA ALA A 55 12.82 -42.73 -7.47
C ALA A 55 14.26 -42.88 -6.98
N MET A 56 15.01 -41.78 -6.89
CA MET A 56 16.36 -41.78 -6.32
C MET A 56 16.37 -42.17 -4.84
N GLU A 57 15.44 -41.64 -4.03
CA GLU A 57 15.32 -41.97 -2.61
C GLU A 57 14.93 -43.44 -2.39
N SER A 58 14.12 -44.02 -3.29
CA SER A 58 13.64 -45.41 -3.20
C SER A 58 14.57 -46.44 -3.84
N GLY A 59 15.66 -46.02 -4.50
CA GLY A 59 16.56 -46.91 -5.27
C GLY A 59 15.89 -47.63 -6.45
N SER A 60 14.74 -47.12 -6.91
CA SER A 60 13.94 -47.74 -7.98
C SER A 60 14.35 -47.19 -9.34
N THR A 61 14.77 -48.07 -10.25
CA THR A 61 15.14 -47.73 -11.63
C THR A 61 13.98 -47.82 -12.62
N THR A 62 12.75 -48.11 -12.17
CA THR A 62 11.59 -48.10 -13.06
C THR A 62 11.19 -46.66 -13.38
N ALA A 63 11.86 -46.05 -14.35
CA ALA A 63 11.32 -44.94 -15.12
C ALA A 63 10.05 -45.45 -15.81
N ARG A 64 8.90 -45.26 -15.17
CA ARG A 64 7.62 -45.69 -15.73
C ARG A 64 7.36 -44.82 -16.95
N ALA A 65 7.63 -45.36 -18.14
CA ALA A 65 7.27 -44.82 -19.44
C ALA A 65 5.74 -44.84 -19.65
N ALA A 66 5.00 -44.20 -18.74
CA ALA A 66 3.62 -43.86 -18.96
C ALA A 66 3.60 -42.52 -19.72
N GLY A 67 2.85 -42.44 -20.81
CA GLY A 67 2.66 -41.18 -21.54
C GLY A 67 2.19 -40.05 -20.62
N ARG A 68 2.27 -38.79 -21.11
CA ARG A 68 1.92 -37.60 -20.32
C ARG A 68 0.55 -37.81 -19.63
N PRO A 69 0.50 -37.81 -18.27
CA PRO A 69 -0.74 -38.09 -17.56
C PRO A 69 -1.79 -37.03 -17.89
N ASN A 70 -3.07 -37.41 -17.85
CA ASN A 70 -4.14 -36.42 -17.91
C ASN A 70 -4.07 -35.48 -16.68
N GLY A 71 -4.73 -34.31 -16.77
CA GLY A 71 -4.65 -33.30 -15.72
C GLY A 71 -5.10 -33.78 -14.34
N ARG A 72 -6.15 -34.61 -14.26
CA ARG A 72 -6.66 -35.10 -12.97
C ARG A 72 -5.68 -36.06 -12.29
N ASP A 73 -5.12 -37.00 -13.05
CA ASP A 73 -4.17 -37.98 -12.54
C ASP A 73 -2.85 -37.32 -12.15
N ARG A 74 -2.38 -36.36 -12.96
CA ARG A 74 -1.22 -35.53 -12.64
C ARG A 74 -1.40 -34.80 -11.31
N ASP A 75 -2.53 -34.10 -11.15
CA ASP A 75 -2.81 -33.30 -9.96
C ASP A 75 -3.02 -34.18 -8.70
N ALA A 76 -3.55 -35.41 -8.88
CA ALA A 76 -3.65 -36.39 -7.80
C ALA A 76 -2.28 -36.91 -7.35
N ARG A 77 -1.38 -37.21 -8.29
CA ARG A 77 0.01 -37.60 -8.00
C ARG A 77 0.77 -36.47 -7.33
N LEU A 78 0.64 -35.24 -7.83
CA LEU A 78 1.24 -34.07 -7.19
C LEU A 78 0.74 -33.90 -5.75
N ARG A 79 -0.57 -34.00 -5.49
CA ARG A 79 -1.09 -34.00 -4.10
C ARG A 79 -0.42 -35.02 -3.19
N ALA A 80 -0.14 -36.22 -3.68
CA ALA A 80 0.55 -37.27 -2.91
C ALA A 80 2.04 -36.99 -2.67
N LEU A 81 2.67 -36.12 -3.47
CA LEU A 81 4.10 -35.79 -3.39
C LEU A 81 4.40 -34.54 -2.53
N ALA A 82 3.43 -34.05 -1.75
CA ALA A 82 3.61 -32.85 -0.91
C ALA A 82 4.77 -32.97 0.08
N ALA A 83 4.98 -34.16 0.66
CA ALA A 83 6.10 -34.43 1.57
C ALA A 83 7.47 -34.36 0.86
N VAL A 84 7.56 -34.90 -0.37
CA VAL A 84 8.78 -34.82 -1.18
C VAL A 84 9.05 -33.36 -1.56
N PHE A 85 8.01 -32.60 -1.86
CA PHE A 85 8.12 -31.18 -2.22
C PHE A 85 8.63 -30.31 -1.07
N ILE A 86 8.04 -30.44 0.13
CA ILE A 86 8.42 -29.60 1.28
C ILE A 86 9.87 -29.82 1.72
N ASP A 87 10.42 -31.02 1.50
CA ASP A 87 11.82 -31.33 1.81
C ASP A 87 12.83 -30.64 0.89
N ARG A 88 12.39 -30.05 -0.22
CA ARG A 88 13.24 -29.25 -1.13
C ARG A 88 13.26 -27.77 -0.78
N ILE A 89 12.65 -27.39 0.34
CA ILE A 89 12.52 -26.00 0.77
C ILE A 89 13.20 -25.83 2.10
N VAL A 90 14.06 -24.83 2.17
CA VAL A 90 14.72 -24.42 3.41
C VAL A 90 14.44 -22.95 3.64
N ILE A 91 13.91 -22.64 4.81
CA ILE A 91 13.68 -21.28 5.26
C ILE A 91 14.59 -21.08 6.46
N TRP A 92 15.48 -20.11 6.39
CA TRP A 92 16.30 -19.70 7.53
C TRP A 92 15.76 -18.40 8.09
N VAL A 93 15.56 -18.36 9.40
CA VAL A 93 15.14 -17.17 10.14
C VAL A 93 16.13 -16.96 11.27
N ASP A 94 16.80 -15.80 11.27
CA ASP A 94 17.83 -15.46 12.26
C ASP A 94 18.89 -16.55 12.44
N GLY A 95 19.33 -17.15 11.32
CA GLY A 95 20.34 -18.20 11.30
C GLY A 95 19.86 -19.58 11.77
N ARG A 96 18.56 -19.76 12.02
CA ARG A 96 17.95 -21.05 12.37
C ARG A 96 17.00 -21.52 11.28
N GLU A 97 16.98 -22.81 11.05
CA GLU A 97 16.06 -23.42 10.11
C GLU A 97 14.63 -23.44 10.66
N VAL A 98 13.68 -22.98 9.85
CA VAL A 98 12.24 -23.01 10.11
C VAL A 98 11.60 -23.87 9.02
N ARG A 99 10.90 -24.93 9.42
CA ARG A 99 10.15 -25.78 8.48
C ARG A 99 8.70 -25.31 8.38
N PRO A 100 8.09 -25.30 7.19
CA PRO A 100 6.66 -25.09 7.09
C PRO A 100 5.89 -26.21 7.83
N GLU A 101 4.79 -25.86 8.47
CA GLU A 101 3.90 -26.76 9.21
C GLU A 101 3.01 -27.59 8.26
N SER A 102 2.77 -27.09 7.05
CA SER A 102 1.97 -27.78 6.04
C SER A 102 2.41 -27.44 4.62
N ALA A 103 2.20 -28.37 3.68
CA ALA A 103 2.29 -28.16 2.25
C ALA A 103 1.03 -28.66 1.54
N GLU A 104 0.29 -27.76 0.91
CA GLU A 104 -0.96 -28.04 0.22
C GLU A 104 -0.79 -27.81 -1.28
N TYR A 105 -1.06 -28.82 -2.10
CA TYR A 105 -1.04 -28.67 -3.56
C TYR A 105 -2.32 -27.97 -4.05
N VAL A 106 -2.13 -26.93 -4.85
CA VAL A 106 -3.18 -26.15 -5.51
C VAL A 106 -3.07 -26.37 -7.02
N PRO A 107 -4.09 -26.99 -7.66
CA PRO A 107 -4.09 -27.21 -9.10
C PRO A 107 -4.14 -25.88 -9.86
N PRO A 108 -3.77 -25.87 -11.16
CA PRO A 108 -3.90 -24.68 -11.99
C PRO A 108 -5.37 -24.25 -12.09
N ALA A 109 -5.62 -22.94 -12.14
CA ALA A 109 -6.97 -22.43 -12.31
C ALA A 109 -7.59 -22.92 -13.64
N PRO A 110 -8.90 -23.26 -13.67
CA PRO A 110 -9.60 -23.55 -14.92
C PRO A 110 -9.46 -22.37 -15.88
N GLN A 111 -9.22 -22.64 -17.17
CA GLN A 111 -8.92 -21.62 -18.19
C GLN A 111 -9.93 -20.46 -18.18
N GLY A 112 -9.42 -19.25 -17.94
CA GLY A 112 -10.14 -17.98 -17.96
C GLY A 112 -9.23 -16.74 -17.87
N ALA A 113 -7.92 -16.91 -17.98
CA ALA A 113 -6.97 -15.79 -18.00
C ALA A 113 -6.70 -15.40 -19.45
N ALA A 114 -7.03 -14.16 -19.79
CA ALA A 114 -6.50 -13.47 -20.96
C ALA A 114 -4.96 -13.57 -20.97
N ASP A 115 -4.37 -13.55 -22.16
CA ASP A 115 -2.93 -13.62 -22.44
C ASP A 115 -2.25 -14.97 -22.21
N GLY A 116 -2.50 -15.97 -23.07
CA GLY A 116 -1.51 -16.95 -23.57
C GLY A 116 -0.54 -17.69 -22.62
N GLN A 117 -0.67 -17.53 -21.30
CA GLN A 117 0.31 -17.92 -20.30
C GLN A 117 -0.12 -19.25 -19.70
N GLN A 118 0.78 -20.24 -19.69
CA GLN A 118 0.43 -21.57 -19.20
C GLN A 118 -0.02 -21.50 -17.73
N PRO A 119 -1.16 -22.11 -17.36
CA PRO A 119 -1.67 -22.03 -16.01
C PRO A 119 -0.76 -22.82 -15.06
N LEU A 120 -0.11 -22.12 -14.13
CA LEU A 120 0.80 -22.72 -13.15
C LEU A 120 0.01 -23.39 -12.02
N ALA A 121 0.48 -24.57 -11.59
CA ALA A 121 0.09 -25.13 -10.30
C ALA A 121 0.95 -24.52 -9.20
N ALA A 122 0.53 -24.64 -7.95
CA ALA A 122 1.35 -24.19 -6.84
C ALA A 122 1.29 -25.10 -5.63
N TYR A 123 2.36 -25.12 -4.84
CA TYR A 123 2.27 -25.54 -3.45
C TYR A 123 2.11 -24.32 -2.56
N ARG A 124 1.14 -24.41 -1.66
CA ARG A 124 0.90 -23.43 -0.60
C ARG A 124 1.45 -23.98 0.70
N LEU A 125 2.48 -23.32 1.21
CA LEU A 125 3.17 -23.69 2.44
C LEU A 125 2.76 -22.72 3.53
N ARG A 126 2.45 -23.24 4.71
CA ARG A 126 2.11 -22.41 5.87
C ARG A 126 2.99 -22.75 7.03
N GLY A 127 3.29 -21.76 7.85
CA GLY A 127 4.03 -21.94 9.09
C GLY A 127 4.11 -20.64 9.87
N ARG A 128 5.02 -20.61 10.85
CA ARG A 128 5.24 -19.45 11.71
C ARG A 128 6.71 -19.13 11.84
N VAL A 129 7.00 -17.85 11.94
CA VAL A 129 8.30 -17.32 12.39
C VAL A 129 8.15 -16.71 13.78
N PRO A 130 9.22 -16.67 14.60
CA PRO A 130 9.18 -15.97 15.88
C PRO A 130 8.77 -14.50 15.71
N ALA A 131 7.99 -13.95 16.65
CA ALA A 131 7.54 -12.55 16.58
C ALA A 131 8.69 -11.52 16.61
N GLY A 132 9.88 -11.92 17.07
CA GLY A 132 11.10 -11.12 17.02
C GLY A 132 11.96 -11.33 15.78
N ALA A 133 11.48 -12.07 14.79
CA ALA A 133 12.27 -12.44 13.61
C ALA A 133 12.78 -11.21 12.86
N SER A 134 14.08 -11.16 12.62
CA SER A 134 14.75 -9.99 12.04
C SER A 134 15.27 -10.21 10.64
N THR A 135 15.58 -11.46 10.29
CA THR A 135 16.16 -11.82 9.00
C THR A 135 15.54 -13.10 8.46
N LEU A 136 15.46 -13.20 7.13
CA LEU A 136 15.06 -14.42 6.44
C LEU A 136 15.96 -14.71 5.25
N ARG A 137 16.22 -16.00 5.01
CA ARG A 137 16.76 -16.51 3.75
C ARG A 137 15.88 -17.64 3.25
N TRP A 138 15.64 -17.61 1.94
CA TRP A 138 14.85 -18.60 1.23
C TRP A 138 15.76 -19.46 0.36
N TYR A 139 15.51 -20.76 0.35
CA TYR A 139 16.12 -21.71 -0.57
C TYR A 139 15.06 -22.61 -1.18
N TYR A 140 15.20 -22.83 -2.49
CA TYR A 140 14.37 -23.75 -3.25
C TYR A 140 15.27 -24.71 -4.03
N GLY A 141 15.33 -25.98 -3.65
CA GLY A 141 16.24 -26.97 -4.23
C GLY A 141 15.87 -27.48 -5.63
N MET A 142 14.88 -26.87 -6.27
CA MET A 142 14.43 -27.21 -7.62
C MET A 142 14.57 -26.02 -8.56
N VAL A 143 15.55 -25.14 -8.34
CA VAL A 143 15.87 -24.09 -9.32
C VAL A 143 16.42 -24.73 -10.58
N ALA A 144 15.86 -24.34 -11.72
CA ALA A 144 16.39 -24.71 -13.01
C ALA A 144 16.62 -23.45 -13.84
N ASP A 145 15.63 -22.56 -13.89
CA ASP A 145 15.78 -21.19 -14.38
C ASP A 145 15.68 -20.15 -13.27
N ALA A 146 16.21 -18.96 -13.55
CA ALA A 146 16.07 -17.84 -12.63
C ALA A 146 14.60 -17.46 -12.45
N TYR A 147 14.18 -17.22 -11.21
CA TYR A 147 12.77 -16.98 -10.90
C TYR A 147 12.56 -15.80 -9.95
N PRO A 148 11.40 -15.13 -10.03
CA PRO A 148 11.07 -14.06 -9.12
C PRO A 148 10.62 -14.62 -7.76
N LEU A 149 11.25 -14.12 -6.70
CA LEU A 149 10.81 -14.18 -5.32
C LEU A 149 10.19 -12.82 -4.95
N SER A 150 8.92 -12.83 -4.54
CA SER A 150 8.23 -11.66 -3.99
C SER A 150 7.88 -11.91 -2.52
N VAL A 151 8.21 -10.96 -1.64
CA VAL A 151 7.94 -11.05 -0.20
C VAL A 151 7.07 -9.87 0.22
N ALA A 152 5.80 -10.16 0.47
CA ALA A 152 4.85 -9.22 1.05
C ALA A 152 4.98 -9.26 2.58
N ARG A 153 5.49 -8.18 3.15
CA ARG A 153 5.72 -8.01 4.59
C ARG A 153 4.43 -7.64 5.30
N ALA A 154 4.36 -7.94 6.60
CA ALA A 154 3.18 -7.66 7.44
C ALA A 154 2.89 -6.16 7.63
N ASP A 155 3.83 -5.29 7.27
CA ASP A 155 3.70 -3.84 7.28
C ASP A 155 3.32 -3.23 5.90
N GLY A 156 3.11 -4.07 4.89
CA GLY A 156 2.69 -3.66 3.54
C GLY A 156 3.83 -3.39 2.56
N ARG A 157 5.10 -3.46 2.99
CA ARG A 157 6.24 -3.39 2.07
C ARG A 157 6.33 -4.68 1.24
N ILE A 158 6.75 -4.55 -0.02
CA ILE A 158 6.97 -5.70 -0.92
C ILE A 158 8.41 -5.67 -1.40
N ASP A 159 9.18 -6.69 -1.02
CA ASP A 159 10.52 -6.93 -1.53
C ASP A 159 10.45 -7.88 -2.73
N LYS A 160 11.18 -7.57 -3.81
CA LYS A 160 11.28 -8.44 -4.99
C LYS A 160 12.73 -8.73 -5.31
N GLU A 161 13.00 -9.96 -5.68
CA GLU A 161 14.34 -10.46 -6.00
C GLU A 161 14.25 -11.53 -7.07
N TRP A 162 15.26 -11.62 -7.92
CA TRP A 162 15.41 -12.73 -8.86
C TRP A 162 16.44 -13.71 -8.29
N ILE A 163 16.01 -14.94 -8.04
CA ILE A 163 16.90 -16.01 -7.60
C ILE A 163 17.53 -16.63 -8.84
N VAL A 164 18.85 -16.72 -8.87
CA VAL A 164 19.61 -17.27 -10.00
C VAL A 164 20.03 -18.72 -9.66
N THR A 165 20.13 -19.57 -10.69
CA THR A 165 20.37 -21.04 -10.58
C THR A 165 21.65 -21.44 -9.84
N GLY A 166 22.55 -20.50 -9.50
CA GLY A 166 23.81 -20.76 -8.81
C GLY A 166 23.66 -21.31 -7.38
N ASP A 167 23.56 -20.42 -6.39
CA ASP A 167 23.45 -20.82 -4.98
C ASP A 167 22.00 -21.16 -4.56
N ALA A 168 21.01 -20.83 -5.41
CA ALA A 168 19.57 -21.04 -5.18
C ALA A 168 19.03 -20.40 -3.87
N TRP A 169 19.84 -19.58 -3.22
CA TRP A 169 19.51 -18.85 -2.01
C TRP A 169 19.08 -17.43 -2.36
N SER A 170 18.13 -16.90 -1.61
CA SER A 170 17.94 -15.45 -1.56
C SER A 170 19.09 -14.78 -0.81
N ARG A 171 19.24 -13.47 -1.05
CA ARG A 171 19.92 -12.60 -0.09
C ARG A 171 19.22 -12.65 1.26
N THR A 172 19.89 -12.12 2.29
CA THR A 172 19.26 -11.90 3.59
C THR A 172 18.19 -10.82 3.46
N LEU A 173 16.94 -11.25 3.59
CA LEU A 173 15.76 -10.38 3.60
C LEU A 173 15.58 -9.84 5.02
N ASP A 174 15.40 -8.52 5.15
CA ASP A 174 15.09 -7.89 6.42
C ASP A 174 13.63 -8.16 6.79
N LEU A 175 13.41 -8.78 7.95
CA LEU A 175 12.10 -8.98 8.54
C LEU A 175 11.83 -8.07 9.76
N ALA A 176 12.80 -7.27 10.21
CA ALA A 176 12.70 -6.55 11.48
C ALA A 176 11.52 -5.58 11.53
N GLY A 177 10.90 -5.49 12.72
CA GLY A 177 9.87 -4.51 13.05
C GLY A 177 8.48 -4.73 12.43
N GLN A 178 8.30 -5.71 11.54
CA GLN A 178 7.01 -5.91 10.86
C GLN A 178 5.96 -6.63 11.72
N PHE A 179 6.39 -7.47 12.66
CA PHE A 179 5.52 -8.29 13.52
C PHE A 179 5.06 -7.57 14.78
N ALA A 180 5.70 -6.45 15.14
CA ALA A 180 5.23 -5.61 16.23
C ALA A 180 4.00 -4.80 15.77
N ALA A 181 2.98 -4.73 16.62
CA ALA A 181 1.95 -3.71 16.45
C ALA A 181 2.62 -2.33 16.58
N PRO A 182 2.37 -1.37 15.67
CA PRO A 182 2.89 -0.02 15.80
C PRO A 182 2.49 0.53 17.17
N SER A 183 3.43 1.15 17.90
CA SER A 183 3.10 1.77 19.18
C SER A 183 2.05 2.86 18.97
N PRO A 184 1.12 3.08 19.93
CA PRO A 184 0.12 4.15 19.81
C PRO A 184 0.76 5.52 19.56
N TRP A 185 1.95 5.76 20.14
CA TRP A 185 2.74 6.96 19.88
C TRP A 185 3.26 7.05 18.44
N ALA A 186 3.73 5.94 17.86
CA ALA A 186 4.16 5.92 16.47
C ALA A 186 3.00 6.22 15.52
N VAL A 187 1.83 5.62 15.78
CA VAL A 187 0.58 5.90 15.04
C VAL A 187 0.21 7.38 15.19
N ALA A 188 0.20 7.90 16.43
CA ALA A 188 -0.13 9.29 16.67
C ALA A 188 0.80 10.26 15.93
N ARG A 189 2.13 10.04 15.99
CA ARG A 189 3.10 10.89 15.28
C ARG A 189 2.92 10.84 13.76
N GLU A 190 2.70 9.64 13.22
CA GLU A 190 2.46 9.45 11.78
C GLU A 190 1.22 10.20 11.33
N TYR A 191 0.08 10.00 11.99
CA TYR A 191 -1.17 10.63 11.61
C TYR A 191 -1.20 12.14 11.89
N ALA A 192 -0.55 12.62 12.95
CA ALA A 192 -0.36 14.06 13.16
C ALA A 192 0.47 14.70 12.05
N THR A 193 1.53 14.02 11.59
CA THR A 193 2.30 14.48 10.44
C THR A 193 1.45 14.49 9.17
N LEU A 194 0.67 13.43 8.93
CA LEU A 194 -0.23 13.37 7.78
C LEU A 194 -1.30 14.47 7.82
N GLY A 195 -1.86 14.77 9.00
CA GLY A 195 -2.79 15.86 9.24
C GLY A 195 -2.18 17.21 8.91
N TYR A 196 -0.98 17.49 9.43
CA TYR A 196 -0.28 18.73 9.14
C TYR A 196 -0.01 18.88 7.64
N VAL A 197 0.55 17.84 7.02
CA VAL A 197 0.94 17.89 5.60
C VAL A 197 -0.27 17.97 4.66
N SER A 198 -1.44 17.46 5.09
CA SER A 198 -2.69 17.59 4.34
C SER A 198 -3.11 19.05 4.13
N VAL A 199 -2.70 19.95 5.04
CA VAL A 199 -2.93 21.39 4.94
C VAL A 199 -1.70 22.08 4.35
N LEU A 200 -0.52 21.92 4.96
CA LEU A 200 0.73 22.57 4.55
C LEU A 200 1.82 21.53 4.22
N PRO A 201 2.31 21.42 2.98
CA PRO A 201 2.07 22.29 1.82
C PRO A 201 1.00 21.78 0.84
N ARG A 202 0.42 20.58 1.04
CA ARG A 202 -0.41 19.94 0.01
C ARG A 202 -1.82 20.52 -0.12
N GLY A 203 -2.32 21.21 0.91
CA GLY A 203 -3.70 21.69 1.01
C GLY A 203 -3.90 23.13 0.52
N ALA A 204 -3.39 23.47 -0.68
CA ALA A 204 -3.47 24.85 -1.18
C ALA A 204 -4.90 25.44 -1.16
N GLY A 205 -5.92 24.65 -1.50
CA GLY A 205 -7.32 25.07 -1.43
C GLY A 205 -7.78 25.45 -0.02
N PHE A 206 -7.36 24.68 0.99
CA PHE A 206 -7.63 24.98 2.40
C PHE A 206 -6.91 26.26 2.84
N VAL A 207 -5.64 26.42 2.48
CA VAL A 207 -4.88 27.63 2.79
C VAL A 207 -5.54 28.85 2.17
N LEU A 208 -5.95 28.78 0.89
CA LEU A 208 -6.68 29.86 0.22
C LEU A 208 -8.02 30.18 0.88
N PHE A 209 -8.75 29.16 1.35
CA PHE A 209 -9.98 29.36 2.11
C PHE A 209 -9.72 30.15 3.40
N VAL A 210 -8.77 29.71 4.22
CA VAL A 210 -8.41 30.39 5.48
C VAL A 210 -7.91 31.81 5.23
N LEU A 211 -7.04 32.02 4.23
CA LEU A 211 -6.59 33.35 3.82
C LEU A 211 -7.77 34.23 3.37
N GLY A 212 -8.71 33.65 2.63
CA GLY A 212 -9.95 34.32 2.25
C GLY A 212 -10.77 34.80 3.45
N LEU A 213 -10.87 34.02 4.53
CA LEU A 213 -11.55 34.44 5.75
C LEU A 213 -10.89 35.66 6.42
N LEU A 214 -9.55 35.76 6.34
CA LEU A 214 -8.76 36.87 6.90
C LEU A 214 -8.87 38.17 6.08
N LEU A 215 -9.03 38.07 4.76
CA LEU A 215 -9.03 39.22 3.86
C LEU A 215 -10.24 40.15 4.03
N LEU A 216 -11.39 39.65 4.49
CA LEU A 216 -12.60 40.49 4.63
C LEU A 216 -12.47 41.50 5.77
N ARG A 217 -11.83 41.11 6.88
CA ARG A 217 -11.65 41.98 8.05
C ARG A 217 -10.58 41.42 8.99
N LEU A 218 -9.54 42.20 9.26
CA LEU A 218 -8.46 41.87 10.21
C LEU A 218 -8.84 42.04 11.69
N GLU A 219 -10.10 41.83 12.05
CA GLU A 219 -10.50 41.83 13.45
C GLU A 219 -10.35 40.44 14.08
N ARG A 220 -9.61 40.38 15.19
CA ARG A 220 -9.23 39.12 15.84
C ARG A 220 -10.44 38.27 16.29
N ALA A 221 -11.46 38.89 16.89
CA ALA A 221 -12.60 38.17 17.46
C ALA A 221 -13.53 37.52 16.39
N PRO A 222 -13.93 38.21 15.31
CA PRO A 222 -14.69 37.59 14.22
C PRO A 222 -13.95 36.46 13.49
N ILE A 223 -12.62 36.57 13.34
CA ILE A 223 -11.80 35.53 12.70
C ILE A 223 -11.81 34.26 13.55
N VAL A 224 -11.50 34.38 14.84
CA VAL A 224 -11.42 33.23 15.76
C VAL A 224 -12.74 32.46 15.80
N ARG A 225 -13.89 33.14 15.79
CA ARG A 225 -15.20 32.46 15.77
C ARG A 225 -15.46 31.67 14.49
N GLN A 226 -15.10 32.22 13.33
CA GLN A 226 -15.27 31.53 12.04
C GLN A 226 -14.36 30.31 11.94
N VAL A 227 -13.09 30.48 12.32
CA VAL A 227 -12.09 29.42 12.36
C VAL A 227 -12.54 28.31 13.32
N ALA A 228 -12.89 28.64 14.56
CA ALA A 228 -13.38 27.65 15.51
C ALA A 228 -14.64 26.90 15.01
N ALA A 229 -15.61 27.62 14.42
CA ALA A 229 -16.81 26.99 13.86
C ALA A 229 -16.48 26.04 12.69
N PHE A 230 -15.54 26.43 11.84
CA PHE A 230 -15.02 25.59 10.76
C PHE A 230 -14.35 24.33 11.32
N THR A 231 -13.39 24.47 12.25
CA THR A 231 -12.61 23.36 12.82
C THR A 231 -13.51 22.35 13.54
N VAL A 232 -14.50 22.82 14.30
CA VAL A 232 -15.47 21.94 14.99
C VAL A 232 -16.31 21.16 13.97
N ALA A 233 -16.88 21.84 12.97
CA ALA A 233 -17.70 21.18 11.96
C ALA A 233 -16.88 20.22 11.09
N HIS A 234 -15.67 20.62 10.70
CA HIS A 234 -14.71 19.80 9.98
C HIS A 234 -14.38 18.52 10.74
N SER A 235 -14.01 18.64 12.01
CA SER A 235 -13.69 17.51 12.87
C SER A 235 -14.89 16.58 13.02
N ALA A 236 -16.09 17.12 13.25
CA ALA A 236 -17.29 16.30 13.37
C ALA A 236 -17.59 15.51 12.09
N ALA A 237 -17.53 16.15 10.92
CA ALA A 237 -17.76 15.48 9.64
C ALA A 237 -16.70 14.42 9.34
N LEU A 238 -15.42 14.70 9.61
CA LEU A 238 -14.32 13.74 9.45
C LEU A 238 -14.59 12.45 10.24
N TRP A 239 -14.96 12.59 11.52
CA TRP A 239 -15.27 11.44 12.37
C TRP A 239 -16.50 10.66 11.89
N VAL A 240 -17.60 11.35 11.59
CA VAL A 240 -18.86 10.71 11.14
C VAL A 240 -18.64 9.92 9.85
N VAL A 241 -17.94 10.50 8.88
CA VAL A 241 -17.69 9.84 7.59
C VAL A 241 -16.67 8.70 7.74
N ALA A 242 -15.58 8.91 8.49
CA ALA A 242 -14.55 7.88 8.70
C ALA A 242 -15.09 6.62 9.40
N LEU A 243 -16.07 6.77 10.30
CA LEU A 243 -16.73 5.65 10.99
C LEU A 243 -17.87 5.00 10.18
N GLY A 244 -18.08 5.42 8.92
CA GLY A 244 -19.08 4.84 8.03
C GLY A 244 -20.51 5.37 8.24
N GLY A 245 -20.68 6.53 8.90
CA GLY A 245 -22.00 7.10 9.17
C GLY A 245 -22.68 7.67 7.94
N VAL A 246 -22.01 8.55 7.19
CA VAL A 246 -22.54 9.18 5.97
C VAL A 246 -21.47 9.08 4.89
N THR A 247 -21.82 8.59 3.70
CA THR A 247 -20.92 8.58 2.55
C THR A 247 -21.44 9.54 1.48
N ALA A 248 -20.53 10.32 0.91
CA ALA A 248 -20.83 11.23 -0.19
C ALA A 248 -19.85 10.95 -1.34
N PRO A 249 -20.30 10.93 -2.60
CA PRO A 249 -19.42 10.64 -3.72
C PRO A 249 -18.35 11.73 -3.86
N ALA A 250 -17.12 11.33 -4.19
CA ALA A 250 -15.96 12.22 -4.20
C ALA A 250 -16.16 13.49 -5.06
N TRP A 251 -16.86 13.37 -6.19
CA TRP A 251 -17.16 14.53 -7.06
C TRP A 251 -18.04 15.58 -6.37
N ALA A 252 -19.03 15.15 -5.58
CA ALA A 252 -19.94 16.06 -4.90
C ALA A 252 -19.22 16.81 -3.78
N VAL A 253 -18.40 16.09 -3.00
CA VAL A 253 -17.59 16.68 -1.93
C VAL A 253 -16.56 17.67 -2.51
N GLY A 254 -15.84 17.27 -3.57
CA GLY A 254 -14.90 18.16 -4.25
C GLY A 254 -15.55 19.42 -4.82
N SER A 255 -16.76 19.29 -5.37
CA SER A 255 -17.52 20.45 -5.89
C SER A 255 -17.94 21.40 -4.77
N ALA A 256 -18.40 20.87 -3.63
CA ALA A 256 -18.76 21.69 -2.47
C ALA A 256 -17.54 22.46 -1.91
N ILE A 257 -16.37 21.82 -1.86
CA ILE A 257 -15.12 22.47 -1.46
C ILE A 257 -14.75 23.60 -2.45
N ALA A 258 -14.76 23.33 -3.75
CA ALA A 258 -14.45 24.35 -4.76
C ALA A 258 -15.42 25.55 -4.68
N LEU A 259 -16.72 25.28 -4.53
CA LEU A 259 -17.75 26.30 -4.35
C LEU A 259 -17.53 27.13 -3.09
N SER A 260 -17.07 26.53 -1.98
CA SER A 260 -16.80 27.27 -0.75
C SER A 260 -15.66 28.30 -0.92
N VAL A 261 -14.58 27.94 -1.62
CA VAL A 261 -13.46 28.85 -1.91
C VAL A 261 -13.93 29.97 -2.84
N ALA A 262 -14.65 29.62 -3.91
CA ALA A 262 -15.19 30.59 -4.85
C ALA A 262 -16.16 31.56 -4.17
N TYR A 263 -17.03 31.05 -3.29
CA TYR A 263 -17.96 31.86 -2.51
C TYR A 263 -17.23 32.88 -1.65
N VAL A 264 -16.25 32.44 -0.85
CA VAL A 264 -15.47 33.34 0.02
C VAL A 264 -14.75 34.40 -0.82
N ALA A 265 -14.19 34.04 -1.97
CA ALA A 265 -13.57 34.98 -2.88
C ALA A 265 -14.55 36.04 -3.41
N ILE A 266 -15.74 35.63 -3.87
CA ILE A 266 -16.78 36.54 -4.37
C ILE A 266 -17.31 37.43 -3.24
N GLU A 267 -17.58 36.87 -2.07
CA GLU A 267 -18.07 37.60 -0.90
C GLU A 267 -17.08 38.70 -0.48
N ASN A 268 -15.79 38.40 -0.54
CA ASN A 268 -14.72 39.36 -0.24
C ASN A 268 -14.66 40.54 -1.23
N LEU A 269 -15.10 40.33 -2.47
CA LEU A 269 -15.19 41.40 -3.48
C LEU A 269 -16.49 42.21 -3.35
N ALA A 270 -17.59 41.54 -2.97
CA ALA A 270 -18.92 42.13 -2.95
C ALA A 270 -19.24 42.89 -1.66
N THR A 271 -18.58 42.57 -0.55
CA THR A 271 -18.92 43.12 0.78
C THR A 271 -17.69 43.59 1.53
N ARG A 272 -17.88 44.51 2.49
CA ARG A 272 -16.82 44.97 3.42
C ARG A 272 -17.14 44.68 4.89
N THR A 273 -18.27 44.03 5.15
CA THR A 273 -18.78 43.79 6.51
C THR A 273 -19.04 42.30 6.71
N VAL A 274 -18.55 41.78 7.84
CA VAL A 274 -18.80 40.38 8.24
C VAL A 274 -20.20 40.28 8.82
N LYS A 275 -21.09 39.54 8.14
CA LYS A 275 -22.46 39.30 8.63
C LYS A 275 -22.48 38.15 9.64
N PRO A 276 -23.38 38.15 10.65
CA PRO A 276 -23.42 37.10 11.69
C PRO A 276 -23.65 35.68 11.16
N TRP A 277 -24.45 35.53 10.09
CA TRP A 277 -24.72 34.23 9.46
C TRP A 277 -23.48 33.59 8.82
N ARG A 278 -22.43 34.38 8.57
CA ARG A 278 -21.18 33.89 7.96
C ARG A 278 -20.54 32.77 8.78
N VAL A 279 -20.66 32.83 10.11
CA VAL A 279 -20.15 31.76 11.00
C VAL A 279 -20.84 30.43 10.71
N ALA A 280 -22.17 30.44 10.51
CA ALA A 280 -22.92 29.24 10.17
C ALA A 280 -22.56 28.73 8.76
N LEU A 281 -22.39 29.62 7.79
CA LEU A 281 -21.97 29.24 6.44
C LEU A 281 -20.56 28.59 6.46
N VAL A 282 -19.63 29.19 7.19
CA VAL A 282 -18.26 28.67 7.34
C VAL A 282 -18.27 27.30 8.03
N ALA A 283 -19.16 27.07 9.01
CA ALA A 283 -19.35 25.73 9.58
C ALA A 283 -19.84 24.72 8.53
N VAL A 284 -20.77 25.08 7.65
CA VAL A 284 -21.21 24.21 6.54
C VAL A 284 -20.06 23.88 5.60
N PHE A 285 -19.19 24.85 5.29
CA PHE A 285 -17.97 24.59 4.52
C PHE A 285 -17.02 23.64 5.24
N GLY A 286 -16.92 23.76 6.57
CA GLY A 286 -16.18 22.83 7.43
C GLY A 286 -16.65 21.39 7.25
N LEU A 287 -17.98 21.15 7.25
CA LEU A 287 -18.55 19.81 7.04
C LEU A 287 -18.08 19.19 5.71
N ALA A 288 -18.12 19.96 4.61
CA ALA A 288 -17.69 19.48 3.30
C ALA A 288 -16.20 19.11 3.27
N HIS A 289 -15.34 19.93 3.90
CA HIS A 289 -13.91 19.66 3.98
C HIS A 289 -13.60 18.43 4.83
N GLY A 290 -14.27 18.28 5.99
CA GLY A 290 -14.09 17.13 6.86
C GLY A 290 -14.52 15.82 6.20
N ALA A 291 -15.63 15.86 5.44
CA ALA A 291 -16.13 14.69 4.71
C ALA A 291 -15.15 14.17 3.65
N ALA A 292 -14.39 15.05 2.99
CA ALA A 292 -13.38 14.62 2.00
C ALA A 292 -12.30 13.73 2.63
N LEU A 293 -11.79 14.14 3.79
CA LEU A 293 -10.77 13.41 4.52
C LEU A 293 -11.36 12.15 5.17
N GLY A 294 -12.58 12.24 5.71
CA GLY A 294 -13.30 11.08 6.24
C GLY A 294 -13.51 9.97 5.20
N ASN A 295 -13.82 10.32 3.94
CA ASN A 295 -13.93 9.35 2.84
C ASN A 295 -12.60 8.63 2.56
N ALA A 296 -11.47 9.34 2.61
CA ALA A 296 -10.15 8.74 2.42
C ALA A 296 -9.82 7.74 3.54
N PHE A 297 -10.23 8.07 4.77
CA PHE A 297 -10.11 7.17 5.90
C PHE A 297 -11.04 5.95 5.77
N ALA A 298 -12.31 6.13 5.43
CA ALA A 298 -13.27 5.03 5.25
C ALA A 298 -12.82 3.97 4.21
N ALA A 299 -11.92 4.33 3.29
CA ALA A 299 -11.36 3.41 2.29
C ALA A 299 -10.31 2.42 2.85
N VAL A 300 -9.78 2.63 4.06
CA VAL A 300 -8.68 1.83 4.62
C VAL A 300 -9.16 0.97 5.79
N PRO A 301 -9.27 -0.37 5.69
CA PRO A 301 -9.72 -1.18 6.81
C PRO A 301 -8.71 -1.17 7.98
N ALA A 302 -9.15 -0.83 9.19
CA ALA A 302 -8.33 -0.88 10.40
C ALA A 302 -9.18 -1.13 11.68
N PRO A 303 -8.57 -1.64 12.78
CA PRO A 303 -9.26 -1.81 14.06
C PRO A 303 -9.70 -0.47 14.67
N LEU A 304 -10.84 -0.43 15.38
CA LEU A 304 -11.42 0.79 15.96
C LEU A 304 -10.46 1.53 16.92
N ALA A 305 -9.67 0.80 17.73
CA ALA A 305 -8.70 1.41 18.63
C ALA A 305 -7.60 2.18 17.86
N ARG A 306 -7.16 1.66 16.70
CA ARG A 306 -6.21 2.36 15.82
C ARG A 306 -6.87 3.57 15.18
N TRP A 307 -8.14 3.44 14.79
CA TRP A 307 -8.93 4.54 14.23
C TRP A 307 -9.05 5.74 15.14
N THR A 308 -9.40 5.53 16.41
CA THR A 308 -9.52 6.63 17.38
C THR A 308 -8.20 7.38 17.57
N THR A 309 -7.07 6.66 17.66
CA THR A 309 -5.74 7.28 17.78
C THR A 309 -5.37 8.04 16.50
N ALA A 310 -5.60 7.43 15.34
CA ALA A 310 -5.31 8.00 14.03
C ALA A 310 -6.12 9.27 13.77
N LEU A 311 -7.45 9.25 13.96
CA LEU A 311 -8.35 10.39 13.71
C LEU A 311 -8.06 11.55 14.66
N THR A 312 -7.87 11.28 15.95
CA THR A 312 -7.51 12.33 16.93
C THR A 312 -6.17 12.96 16.58
N ALA A 313 -5.13 12.15 16.34
CA ALA A 313 -3.81 12.67 16.02
C ALA A 313 -3.79 13.42 14.68
N PHE A 314 -4.53 12.93 13.69
CA PHE A 314 -4.70 13.61 12.41
C PHE A 314 -5.34 15.01 12.59
N ASN A 315 -6.43 15.12 13.37
CA ASN A 315 -7.04 16.42 13.67
C ASN A 315 -6.08 17.37 14.39
N VAL A 316 -5.30 16.88 15.35
CA VAL A 316 -4.26 17.69 16.01
C VAL A 316 -3.25 18.22 14.98
N GLY A 317 -2.84 17.38 14.03
CA GLY A 317 -1.99 17.80 12.91
C GLY A 317 -2.60 18.92 12.05
N VAL A 318 -3.88 18.78 11.71
CA VAL A 318 -4.64 19.79 10.95
C VAL A 318 -4.73 21.11 11.73
N GLU A 319 -5.07 21.07 13.02
CA GLU A 319 -5.17 22.25 13.89
C GLU A 319 -3.82 22.98 14.01
N ILE A 320 -2.71 22.25 14.17
CA ILE A 320 -1.37 22.84 14.19
C ILE A 320 -1.06 23.55 12.87
N ALA A 321 -1.40 22.94 11.73
CA ALA A 321 -1.19 23.56 10.43
C ALA A 321 -2.08 24.80 10.23
N GLU A 322 -3.34 24.75 10.66
CA GLU A 322 -4.27 25.88 10.62
C GLU A 322 -3.73 27.05 11.46
N LEU A 323 -3.31 26.81 12.70
CA LEU A 323 -2.66 27.83 13.54
C LEU A 323 -1.40 28.40 12.89
N THR A 324 -0.62 27.57 12.19
CA THR A 324 0.55 28.01 11.44
C THR A 324 0.16 28.95 10.30
N VAL A 325 -0.87 28.61 9.52
CA VAL A 325 -1.40 29.48 8.44
C VAL A 325 -1.88 30.82 9.02
N LEU A 326 -2.67 30.79 10.10
CA LEU A 326 -3.15 32.00 10.76
C LEU A 326 -2.00 32.89 11.26
N ALA A 327 -0.98 32.28 11.88
CA ALA A 327 0.18 33.01 12.40
C ALA A 327 0.97 33.68 11.27
N LEU A 328 1.25 32.94 10.19
CA LEU A 328 1.98 33.45 9.02
C LEU A 328 1.21 34.57 8.32
N ALA A 329 -0.10 34.39 8.14
CA ALA A 329 -0.95 35.41 7.51
C ALA A 329 -1.04 36.69 8.36
N SER A 330 -1.17 36.54 9.68
CA SER A 330 -1.18 37.67 10.62
C SER A 330 0.14 38.44 10.61
N LEU A 331 1.27 37.71 10.60
CA LEU A 331 2.61 38.30 10.50
C LEU A 331 2.79 39.06 9.18
N GLY A 332 2.41 38.45 8.05
CA GLY A 332 2.48 39.09 6.74
C GLY A 332 1.64 40.36 6.67
N ALA A 333 0.43 40.34 7.23
CA ALA A 333 -0.40 41.53 7.32
C ALA A 333 0.25 42.64 8.17
N LEU A 334 0.83 42.32 9.33
CA LEU A 334 1.54 43.29 10.17
C LEU A 334 2.73 43.93 9.44
N MET A 335 3.53 43.13 8.72
CA MET A 335 4.65 43.63 7.94
C MET A 335 4.21 44.61 6.85
N LEU A 336 3.14 44.28 6.12
CA LEU A 336 2.59 45.16 5.07
C LEU A 336 2.08 46.49 5.63
N HIS A 337 1.41 46.48 6.78
CA HIS A 337 0.95 47.71 7.45
C HIS A 337 2.13 48.57 7.93
N GLY A 338 3.18 47.96 8.52
CA GLY A 338 4.38 48.67 8.95
C GLY A 338 5.12 49.34 7.78
N MET A 339 5.24 48.65 6.64
CA MET A 339 5.85 49.21 5.42
C MET A 339 5.01 50.33 4.78
N ALA A 340 3.69 50.32 4.94
CA ALA A 340 2.82 51.39 4.46
C ALA A 340 2.95 52.65 5.32
N ALA A 341 2.97 52.49 6.66
CA ALA A 341 3.12 53.60 7.61
C ALA A 341 4.49 54.30 7.49
N GLY A 342 5.58 53.54 7.28
CA GLY A 342 6.92 54.11 7.10
C GLY A 342 7.11 54.90 5.79
N ARG A 343 6.33 54.59 4.74
CA ARG A 343 6.34 55.34 3.47
C ARG A 343 5.60 56.67 3.57
N THR A 344 4.52 56.73 4.35
CA THR A 344 3.77 57.98 4.54
C THR A 344 4.53 58.99 5.40
N SER A 345 5.38 58.54 6.33
CA SER A 345 6.20 59.44 7.16
C SER A 345 7.37 60.08 6.41
N SER A 346 7.88 59.50 5.32
CA SER A 346 9.01 60.07 4.57
C SER A 346 8.59 61.08 3.49
N ILE A 347 7.29 61.17 3.16
CA ILE A 347 6.76 62.11 2.15
C ILE A 347 6.29 63.43 2.79
N GLY A 348 5.99 63.44 4.09
CA GLY A 348 5.54 64.64 4.82
C GLY A 348 6.65 65.49 5.45
N SER A 349 7.92 65.13 5.27
CA SER A 349 9.09 65.80 5.87
C SER A 349 10.04 66.42 4.82
N GLY A 350 9.56 66.65 3.59
CA GLY A 350 10.32 67.23 2.48
C GLY A 350 9.94 68.67 2.20
#